data_AF-A0A973DZX0-F1
#
_entry.id   AF-A0A973DZX0-F1
#
_cell.length_a   1.000
_cell.length_b   1.000
_cell.length_c   1.000
_cell.angle_alpha   90.00
_cell.angle_beta   90.00
_cell.angle_gamma   90.00
#
_symmetry.space_group_name_H-M   'P 1'
#
loop_
_entity.id
_entity.type
_entity.pdbx_description
1 polymer ?
#
loop_
_entity_poly.entity_id
_entity_poly.type
_entity_poly.pdbx_seq_one_letter_code
_entity_poly.pdbx_strand_id
1 'polypeptide(L)'
;MDKFQTIAEEATTKINKLLTSKLDDKQQSDVANIVERAVIQAVLESQHRAVDAALRCPEADQDMAHKIATAIRQKNDILIVNLSSQR
;
A
#
# COMPACT_ATOMS: atom_id res chain seq x y z
N MET A 1 -6.72 -0.98 -14.49
CA MET A 1 -7.10 0.05 -13.51
C MET A 1 -6.50 -0.36 -12.19
N ASP A 2 -5.44 0.31 -11.76
CA ASP A 2 -4.68 -0.04 -10.56
C ASP A 2 -5.57 0.17 -9.32
N LYS A 3 -5.69 -0.84 -8.44
CA LYS A 3 -6.62 -0.78 -7.29
C LYS A 3 -6.29 0.38 -6.35
N PHE A 4 -5.01 0.75 -6.26
CA PHE A 4 -4.54 1.87 -5.43
C PHE A 4 -4.95 3.22 -6.01
N GLN A 5 -4.83 3.37 -7.33
CA GLN A 5 -5.29 4.56 -8.04
C GLN A 5 -6.80 4.76 -7.85
N THR A 6 -7.62 3.71 -7.96
CA THR A 6 -9.06 3.82 -7.70
C THR A 6 -9.37 4.26 -6.27
N ILE A 7 -8.67 3.70 -5.27
CA ILE A 7 -8.82 4.11 -3.86
C ILE A 7 -8.44 5.58 -3.68
N ALA A 8 -7.35 6.02 -4.34
CA ALA A 8 -6.88 7.39 -4.28
C ALA A 8 -7.86 8.37 -4.92
N GLU A 9 -8.38 8.06 -6.10
CA GLU A 9 -9.38 8.87 -6.82
C GLU A 9 -10.68 9.00 -6.01
N GLU A 10 -11.15 7.90 -5.41
CA GLU A 10 -12.33 7.92 -4.53
C GLU A 10 -12.10 8.77 -3.28
N ALA A 11 -10.92 8.65 -2.66
CA ALA A 11 -10.56 9.43 -1.48
C ALA A 11 -10.46 10.92 -1.82
N THR A 12 -9.78 11.28 -2.91
CA THR A 12 -9.72 12.66 -3.43
C THR A 12 -11.11 13.21 -3.69
N THR A 13 -11.99 12.42 -4.29
CA THR A 13 -13.39 12.81 -4.53
C THR A 13 -14.13 13.09 -3.22
N LYS A 14 -13.96 12.25 -2.21
CA LYS A 14 -14.56 12.45 -0.87
C LYS A 14 -14.00 13.68 -0.18
N ILE A 15 -12.69 13.92 -0.26
CA ILE A 15 -12.03 15.12 0.27
C ILE A 15 -12.58 16.37 -0.42
N ASN A 16 -12.61 16.39 -1.75
CA ASN A 16 -13.10 17.52 -2.53
C ASN A 16 -14.59 17.82 -2.26
N LYS A 17 -15.39 16.81 -1.89
CA LYS A 17 -16.79 16.98 -1.46
C LYS A 17 -16.91 17.69 -0.11
N LEU A 18 -15.97 17.48 0.81
CA LEU A 18 -15.98 18.08 2.15
C LEU A 18 -15.45 19.52 2.17
N LEU A 19 -14.63 19.90 1.19
CA LEU A 19 -14.06 21.24 1.12
C LEU A 19 -15.09 22.28 0.65
N THR A 20 -15.10 23.42 1.34
CA THR A 20 -15.94 24.58 0.99
C THR A 20 -15.53 25.18 -0.36
N SER A 21 -14.23 25.21 -0.64
CA SER A 21 -13.66 25.56 -1.94
C SER A 21 -13.19 24.30 -2.65
N LYS A 22 -13.65 24.09 -3.90
CA LYS A 22 -13.24 22.93 -4.69
C LYS A 22 -11.77 23.02 -5.06
N LEU A 23 -11.10 21.87 -5.02
CA LEU A 23 -9.76 21.70 -5.55
C LEU A 23 -9.80 21.82 -7.07
N ASP A 24 -8.82 22.51 -7.66
CA ASP A 24 -8.61 22.49 -9.11
C ASP A 24 -8.08 21.12 -9.58
N ASP A 25 -8.04 20.91 -10.89
CA ASP A 25 -7.66 19.60 -11.47
C ASP A 25 -6.22 19.18 -11.09
N LYS A 26 -5.32 20.16 -10.97
CA LYS A 26 -3.93 19.90 -10.57
C LYS A 26 -3.86 19.49 -9.10
N GLN A 27 -4.57 20.21 -8.23
CA GLN A 27 -4.67 19.90 -6.81
C GLN A 27 -5.34 18.53 -6.58
N GLN A 28 -6.38 18.19 -7.35
CA GLN A 28 -7.00 16.87 -7.25
C GLN A 28 -6.03 15.75 -7.64
N SER A 29 -5.26 15.95 -8.72
CA SER A 29 -4.21 14.99 -9.14
C SER A 29 -3.12 14.85 -8.06
N ASP A 30 -2.64 15.95 -7.51
CA ASP A 30 -1.63 15.94 -6.44
C ASP A 30 -2.14 15.23 -5.18
N VAL A 31 -3.38 15.48 -4.78
CA VAL A 31 -4.01 14.79 -3.64
C VAL A 31 -4.18 13.30 -3.92
N ALA A 32 -4.60 12.91 -5.13
CA ALA A 32 -4.69 11.49 -5.50
C ALA A 32 -3.32 10.81 -5.41
N ASN A 33 -2.27 11.42 -5.95
CA ASN A 33 -0.90 10.90 -5.84
C ASN A 33 -0.42 10.76 -4.39
N ILE A 34 -0.76 11.71 -3.52
CA ILE A 34 -0.42 11.66 -2.09
C ILE A 34 -1.13 10.48 -1.42
N VAL A 35 -2.44 10.34 -1.66
CA VAL A 35 -3.24 9.26 -1.06
C VAL A 35 -2.75 7.90 -1.56
N GLU A 36 -2.51 7.76 -2.86
CA GLU A 36 -2.01 6.52 -3.45
C GLU A 36 -0.69 6.09 -2.79
N ARG A 37 0.27 7.01 -2.67
CA ARG A 37 1.56 6.73 -2.02
C ARG A 37 1.39 6.35 -0.54
N ALA A 38 0.52 7.04 0.19
CA ALA A 38 0.26 6.73 1.60
C ALA A 38 -0.35 5.34 1.78
N VAL A 39 -1.28 4.94 0.90
CA VAL A 39 -1.89 3.60 0.93
C VAL A 39 -0.86 2.52 0.58
N ILE A 40 -0.04 2.72 -0.45
CA ILE A 40 1.05 1.79 -0.82
C ILE A 40 2.00 1.61 0.36
N GLN A 41 2.44 2.71 0.99
CA GLN A 41 3.32 2.66 2.15
C GLN A 41 2.68 1.91 3.32
N ALA A 42 1.43 2.20 3.66
CA ALA A 42 0.72 1.52 4.74
C ALA A 42 0.60 0.00 4.50
N VAL A 43 0.37 -0.42 3.26
CA VAL A 43 0.31 -1.84 2.89
C VAL A 43 1.68 -2.49 3.07
N LEU A 44 2.76 -1.88 2.56
CA LEU A 44 4.12 -2.41 2.70
C LEU A 44 4.53 -2.52 4.17
N GLU A 45 4.28 -1.49 4.98
CA GLU A 45 4.55 -1.52 6.41
C GLU A 45 3.74 -2.61 7.14
N SER A 46 2.47 -2.80 6.79
CA SER A 46 1.64 -3.84 7.39
C SER A 46 2.17 -5.25 7.10
N GLN A 47 2.72 -5.46 5.89
CA GLN A 47 3.32 -6.71 5.48
C GLN A 47 4.66 -6.96 6.21
N HIS A 48 5.48 -5.93 6.40
CA HIS A 48 6.68 -6.03 7.24
C HIS A 48 6.33 -6.41 8.68
N ARG A 49 5.31 -5.78 9.28
CA ARG A 49 4.84 -6.16 10.62
C ARG A 49 4.34 -7.61 10.68
N ALA A 50 3.67 -8.10 9.63
CA ALA A 50 3.23 -9.49 9.56
C ALA A 50 4.41 -10.47 9.48
N VAL A 51 5.46 -10.12 8.73
CA VAL A 51 6.72 -10.89 8.69
C VAL A 51 7.36 -10.91 10.08
N ASP A 52 7.49 -9.76 10.74
CA ASP A 52 8.10 -9.67 12.06
C ASP A 52 7.31 -10.45 13.11
N ALA A 53 5.98 -10.46 13.02
CA ALA A 53 5.13 -11.26 13.88
C ALA A 53 5.33 -12.77 13.64
N ALA A 54 5.41 -13.20 12.38
CA ALA A 54 5.67 -14.61 12.04
C ALA A 54 7.02 -15.06 12.60
N LEU A 55 8.07 -14.25 12.47
CA LEU A 55 9.42 -14.57 12.95
C LEU A 55 9.54 -14.66 14.48
N ARG A 56 8.53 -14.21 15.23
CA ARG A 56 8.46 -14.33 16.70
C ARG A 56 7.78 -15.62 17.18
N CYS A 57 7.45 -16.56 16.29
CA CYS A 57 6.87 -17.84 16.68
C CYS A 57 7.85 -18.73 17.46
N PRO A 58 7.36 -19.66 18.32
CA PRO A 58 8.17 -20.67 18.98
C PRO A 58 8.97 -21.54 17.99
N GLU A 59 10.08 -22.13 18.42
CA GLU A 59 10.98 -22.96 17.57
C GLU A 59 10.25 -24.04 16.76
N ALA A 60 9.19 -24.63 17.31
CA ALA A 60 8.40 -25.66 16.63
C ALA A 60 7.77 -25.19 15.31
N ASP A 61 7.51 -23.87 15.18
CA ASP A 61 6.85 -23.26 14.01
C ASP A 61 7.81 -22.37 13.20
N GLN A 62 9.09 -22.30 13.56
CA GLN A 62 10.06 -21.38 12.93
C GLN A 62 10.24 -21.62 11.42
N ASP A 63 10.29 -22.88 10.98
CA ASP A 63 10.44 -23.19 9.55
C ASP A 63 9.21 -22.71 8.75
N MET A 64 8.01 -22.91 9.30
CA MET A 64 6.77 -22.40 8.69
C MET A 64 6.72 -20.87 8.70
N ALA A 65 7.11 -20.25 9.81
CA ALA A 65 7.22 -18.79 9.92
C ALA A 65 8.19 -18.20 8.89
N HIS A 66 9.35 -18.82 8.67
CA HIS A 66 10.32 -18.40 7.65
C HIS A 66 9.78 -18.53 6.23
N LYS A 67 9.02 -19.59 5.92
CA LYS A 67 8.35 -19.78 4.64
C LYS A 67 7.29 -18.69 4.39
N ILE A 68 6.46 -18.40 5.39
CA ILE A 68 5.46 -17.32 5.33
C ILE A 68 6.14 -15.97 5.13
N ALA A 69 7.18 -15.68 5.92
CA ALA A 69 7.95 -14.44 5.81
C ALA A 69 8.54 -14.24 4.39
N THR A 70 9.10 -15.31 3.83
CA THR A 70 9.67 -15.30 2.47
C THR A 70 8.60 -15.04 1.42
N ALA A 71 7.45 -15.71 1.53
CA ALA A 71 6.34 -15.53 0.61
C ALA A 71 5.76 -14.11 0.66
N ILE A 72 5.69 -13.49 1.84
CA ILE A 72 5.27 -12.09 1.98
C ILE A 72 6.28 -11.17 1.31
N ARG A 73 7.59 -11.34 1.56
CA ARG A 73 8.64 -10.52 0.92
C ARG A 73 8.61 -10.60 -0.60
N GLN A 74 8.48 -11.80 -1.17
CA GLN A 74 8.37 -11.99 -2.62
C GLN A 74 7.15 -11.27 -3.22
N LYS A 75 6.01 -11.30 -2.53
CA LYS A 75 4.82 -10.55 -2.98
C LYS A 75 5.04 -9.04 -2.93
N ASN A 76 5.75 -8.54 -1.91
CA ASN A 76 6.10 -7.12 -1.80
C ASN A 76 7.03 -6.70 -2.94
N ASP A 77 8.03 -7.51 -3.27
CA ASP A 77 8.97 -7.21 -4.36
C ASP A 77 8.24 -7.13 -5.71
N ILE A 78 7.34 -8.09 -5.98
CA ILE A 78 6.50 -8.08 -7.20
C ILE A 78 5.60 -6.84 -7.22
N LEU A 79 5.00 -6.47 -6.08
CA LEU A 79 4.16 -5.28 -5.97
C LEU A 79 4.96 -4.00 -6.29
N ILE A 80 6.15 -3.86 -5.71
CA ILE A 80 7.04 -2.72 -5.95
C ILE A 80 7.43 -2.65 -7.42
N VAL A 81 7.85 -3.79 -8.02
CA VAL A 81 8.21 -3.86 -9.44
C VAL A 81 7.03 -3.43 -10.31
N ASN A 82 5.84 -4.00 -10.11
CA ASN A 82 4.66 -3.68 -10.91
C ASN A 82 4.23 -2.21 -10.78
N LEU A 83 4.30 -1.63 -9.57
CA LEU A 83 4.00 -0.22 -9.37
C LEU A 83 5.08 0.68 -10.00
N SER A 84 6.35 0.28 -9.94
CA SER A 84 7.45 1.03 -10.55
C SER A 84 7.39 1.01 -12.08
N SER A 85 6.92 -0.08 -12.70
CA SER A 85 6.78 -0.23 -14.15
C SER A 85 5.52 0.44 -14.73
N GLN A 86 4.58 0.85 -13.88
CA GLN A 86 3.37 1.59 -14.28
C GLN A 86 3.52 3.12 -14.17
N ARG A 87 4.66 3.60 -13.67
CA ARG A 87 5.06 5.01 -13.70
C ARG A 87 5.70 5.39 -15.03
#